data_AF-A0A285U5Y3-F1
#
_entry.id   AF-A0A285U5Y3-F1
#
_cell.length_a   1.000
_cell.length_b   1.000
_cell.length_c   1.000
_cell.angle_alpha   90.00
_cell.angle_beta   90.00
_cell.angle_gamma   90.00
#
_symmetry.space_group_name_H-M   'P 1'
#
loop_
_entity.id
_entity.type
_entity.pdbx_description
1 polymer ?
#
loop_
_entity_poly.entity_id
_entity_poly.type
_entity_poly.pdbx_seq_one_letter_code
_entity_poly.pdbx_strand_id
1 'polypeptide(L)'
;MSATNEFLEMLIKQARTILNSMKELKKIAGKKGKNRGALIERFTANSHSFNVYTYANEEIKQSPEVQSFKENILLFSNEFNVARFDFDGKVNENRVEEIYEDVLVSYNEMVTSLGFDKETVNVKRF
;
A
#
# COMPACT_ATOMS: atom_id res chain seq x y z
N MET A 1 25.36 9.41 -11.95
CA MET A 1 24.13 8.77 -11.43
C MET A 1 24.12 9.02 -9.94
N SER A 2 23.31 9.98 -9.48
CA SER A 2 23.37 10.52 -8.11
C SER A 2 22.54 9.66 -7.14
N ALA A 3 22.92 9.67 -5.86
CA ALA A 3 22.24 8.98 -4.76
C ALA A 3 20.71 9.22 -4.68
N THR A 4 20.20 10.28 -5.31
CA THR A 4 18.79 10.58 -5.48
C THR A 4 18.01 9.48 -6.21
N ASN A 5 18.63 8.81 -7.19
CA ASN A 5 17.95 7.78 -7.99
C ASN A 5 17.78 6.47 -7.21
N GLU A 6 18.80 6.05 -6.45
CA GLU A 6 18.76 4.84 -5.62
C GLU A 6 17.73 4.96 -4.50
N PHE A 7 17.59 6.14 -3.91
CA PHE A 7 16.58 6.41 -2.90
C PHE A 7 15.15 6.30 -3.45
N LEU A 8 14.90 6.89 -4.63
CA LEU A 8 13.60 6.79 -5.30
C LEU A 8 13.29 5.34 -5.70
N GLU A 9 14.27 4.61 -6.25
CA GLU A 9 14.14 3.18 -6.55
C GLU A 9 13.71 2.37 -5.31
N MET A 10 14.31 2.67 -4.14
CA MET A 10 13.94 2.02 -2.89
C MET A 10 12.52 2.38 -2.44
N LEU A 11 12.10 3.64 -2.55
CA LEU A 11 10.74 4.05 -2.26
C LEU A 11 9.72 3.29 -3.12
N ILE A 12 9.96 3.21 -4.44
CA ILE A 12 9.08 2.52 -5.39
C ILE A 12 9.03 1.01 -5.09
N LYS A 13 10.17 0.41 -4.71
CA LYS A 13 10.23 -0.98 -4.25
C LYS A 13 9.40 -1.21 -2.98
N GLN A 14 9.43 -0.29 -2.01
CA GLN A 14 8.59 -0.40 -0.81
C GLN A 14 7.11 -0.27 -1.16
N ALA A 15 6.75 0.68 -2.04
CA ALA A 15 5.37 0.83 -2.52
C ALA A 15 4.85 -0.44 -3.20
N ARG A 16 5.67 -1.07 -4.06
CA ARG A 16 5.33 -2.35 -4.71
C ARG A 16 5.17 -3.49 -3.71
N THR A 17 6.01 -3.51 -2.67
CA THR A 17 5.92 -4.50 -1.59
C THR A 17 4.61 -4.35 -0.80
N ILE A 18 4.15 -3.12 -0.58
CA ILE A 18 2.84 -2.84 0.01
C ILE A 18 1.72 -3.39 -0.88
N LEU A 19 1.73 -3.08 -2.18
CA LEU A 19 0.70 -3.58 -3.12
C LEU A 19 0.56 -5.11 -3.09
N ASN A 20 1.67 -5.83 -3.04
CA ASN A 20 1.68 -7.29 -2.94
C ASN A 20 1.05 -7.77 -1.63
N SER A 21 1.40 -7.15 -0.50
CA SER A 21 0.80 -7.50 0.80
C SER A 21 -0.69 -7.18 0.88
N MET A 22 -1.13 -6.06 0.29
CA MET A 22 -2.54 -5.71 0.17
C MET A 22 -3.29 -6.70 -0.70
N LYS A 23 -2.71 -7.17 -1.82
CA LYS A 23 -3.29 -8.21 -2.67
C LYS A 23 -3.57 -9.49 -1.90
N GLU A 24 -2.61 -9.92 -1.08
CA GLU A 24 -2.75 -11.13 -0.29
C GLU A 24 -3.80 -10.97 0.81
N LEU A 25 -3.82 -9.80 1.47
CA LEU A 25 -4.78 -9.50 2.53
C LEU A 25 -6.20 -9.36 1.98
N LYS A 26 -6.38 -8.75 0.81
CA LYS A 26 -7.63 -8.68 0.05
C LYS A 26 -8.20 -10.08 -0.22
N LYS A 27 -7.38 -11.02 -0.72
CA LYS A 27 -7.80 -12.41 -1.01
C LYS A 27 -8.35 -13.18 0.19
N ILE A 28 -8.07 -12.71 1.40
CA ILE A 28 -8.50 -13.35 2.64
C ILE A 28 -9.34 -12.43 3.53
N ALA A 29 -9.84 -11.31 3.00
CA ALA A 29 -10.59 -10.33 3.79
C ALA A 29 -11.82 -10.94 4.48
N GLY A 30 -12.58 -11.78 3.76
CA GLY A 30 -13.72 -12.54 4.30
C GLY A 30 -13.36 -13.72 5.19
N LYS A 31 -12.08 -14.10 5.27
CA LYS A 31 -11.63 -15.20 6.13
C LYS A 31 -11.37 -14.70 7.54
N LYS A 32 -11.41 -15.61 8.51
CA LYS A 32 -11.14 -15.33 9.93
C LYS A 32 -9.88 -16.06 10.41
N GLY A 33 -9.40 -15.68 11.59
CA GLY A 33 -8.35 -16.40 12.30
C GLY A 33 -6.92 -15.88 12.09
N LYS A 34 -5.96 -16.61 12.70
CA LYS A 34 -4.57 -16.18 12.87
C LYS A 34 -3.82 -15.85 11.58
N ASN A 35 -4.13 -16.56 10.49
CA ASN A 35 -3.49 -16.30 9.19
C ASN A 35 -3.79 -14.88 8.68
N ARG A 36 -4.99 -14.36 8.97
CA ARG A 36 -5.34 -12.96 8.64
C ARG A 36 -4.56 -11.98 9.49
N GLY A 37 -4.42 -12.25 10.79
CA GLY A 37 -3.60 -11.45 11.70
C GLY A 37 -2.16 -11.29 11.20
N ALA A 38 -1.50 -12.40 10.86
CA ALA A 38 -0.12 -12.39 10.35
C ALA A 38 0.03 -11.56 9.05
N LEU A 39 -0.99 -11.59 8.18
CA LEU A 39 -1.00 -10.78 6.96
C LEU A 39 -1.22 -9.29 7.24
N ILE A 40 -2.06 -8.95 8.22
CA ILE A 40 -2.23 -7.56 8.69
C ILE A 40 -0.92 -7.01 9.27
N GLU A 41 -0.22 -7.81 10.08
CA GLU A 41 1.09 -7.43 10.65
C GLU A 41 2.11 -7.17 9.54
N ARG A 42 2.23 -8.08 8.57
CA ARG A 42 3.14 -7.91 7.43
C ARG A 42 2.82 -6.66 6.60
N PHE A 43 1.54 -6.43 6.30
CA PHE A 43 1.10 -5.22 5.60
C PHE A 43 1.43 -3.95 6.39
N THR A 44 1.25 -3.98 7.72
CA THR A 44 1.55 -2.85 8.60
C THR A 44 3.05 -2.56 8.63
N ALA A 45 3.90 -3.60 8.69
CA ALA A 45 5.35 -3.45 8.62
C ALA A 45 5.81 -2.86 7.27
N ASN A 46 5.28 -3.37 6.16
CA ASN A 46 5.60 -2.84 4.82
C ASN A 46 5.16 -1.37 4.67
N SER A 47 3.97 -1.03 5.18
CA SER A 47 3.46 0.35 5.22
C SER A 47 4.38 1.27 6.03
N HIS A 48 4.90 0.78 7.15
CA HIS A 48 5.87 1.52 7.94
C HIS A 48 7.19 1.73 7.18
N SER A 49 7.72 0.70 6.53
CA SER A 49 8.95 0.82 5.72
C SER A 49 8.81 1.86 4.63
N PHE A 50 7.71 1.88 3.87
CA PHE A 50 7.46 2.93 2.89
C PHE A 50 7.42 4.33 3.53
N ASN A 51 6.71 4.48 4.65
CA ASN A 51 6.63 5.77 5.35
C ASN A 51 8.01 6.32 5.75
N VAL A 52 8.93 5.46 6.19
CA VAL A 52 10.32 5.86 6.49
C VAL A 52 10.99 6.51 5.29
N TYR A 53 10.86 5.91 4.09
CA TYR A 53 11.39 6.50 2.87
C TYR A 53 10.63 7.78 2.47
N THR A 54 9.32 7.86 2.68
CA THR A 54 8.59 9.12 2.38
C THR A 54 9.06 10.29 3.26
N TYR A 55 9.38 10.04 4.53
CA TYR A 55 9.79 11.10 5.46
C TYR A 55 11.28 11.47 5.37
N ALA A 56 12.09 10.66 4.70
CA ALA A 56 13.50 10.94 4.51
C ALA A 56 13.79 12.02 3.44
N ASN A 57 12.79 12.44 2.67
CA ASN A 57 12.90 13.50 1.67
C ASN A 57 11.66 14.42 1.70
N GLU A 58 11.86 15.72 1.91
CA GLU A 58 10.75 16.67 2.07
C GLU A 58 9.96 16.87 0.77
N GLU A 59 10.59 16.81 -0.41
CA GLU A 59 9.88 16.91 -1.69
C GLU A 59 8.93 15.73 -1.90
N ILE A 60 9.40 14.51 -1.61
CA ILE A 60 8.57 13.29 -1.66
C ILE A 60 7.45 13.37 -0.64
N LYS A 61 7.77 13.79 0.58
CA LYS A 61 6.79 13.95 1.65
C LYS A 61 5.69 14.95 1.28
N GLN A 62 6.00 15.99 0.52
CA GLN A 62 5.02 17.00 0.10
C GLN A 62 4.38 16.70 -1.27
N SER A 63 4.80 15.64 -1.98
CA SER A 63 4.22 15.27 -3.27
C SER A 63 2.73 14.91 -3.10
N PRO A 64 1.83 15.57 -3.87
CA PRO A 64 0.41 15.26 -3.85
C PRO A 64 0.10 13.79 -4.18
N GLU A 65 0.81 13.21 -5.14
CA GLU A 65 0.60 11.83 -5.58
C GLU A 65 1.07 10.82 -4.51
N VAL A 66 2.19 11.10 -3.83
CA VAL A 66 2.65 10.28 -2.69
C VAL A 66 1.65 10.36 -1.54
N GLN A 67 1.11 11.54 -1.25
CA GLN A 67 0.10 11.70 -0.19
C GLN A 67 -1.21 10.98 -0.53
N SER A 68 -1.69 11.09 -1.78
CA SER A 68 -2.87 10.36 -2.24
C SER A 68 -2.69 8.85 -2.13
N PHE A 69 -1.51 8.32 -2.50
CA PHE A 69 -1.20 6.91 -2.32
C PHE A 69 -1.20 6.49 -0.84
N LYS A 70 -0.63 7.32 0.05
CA LYS A 70 -0.64 7.07 1.50
C LYS A 70 -2.05 7.07 2.09
N GLU A 71 -2.90 8.00 1.66
CA GLU A 71 -4.29 8.08 2.09
C GLU A 71 -5.07 6.82 1.70
N ASN A 72 -4.90 6.35 0.46
CA ASN A 72 -5.54 5.11 0.00
C ASN A 72 -5.03 3.87 0.75
N ILE A 73 -3.73 3.79 1.07
CA ILE A 73 -3.18 2.74 1.96
C ILE A 73 -3.84 2.80 3.35
N LEU A 74 -4.00 4.00 3.91
CA LEU A 74 -4.63 4.19 5.22
C LEU A 74 -6.10 3.79 5.21
N LEU A 75 -6.85 4.16 4.17
CA LEU A 75 -8.24 3.75 4.00
C LEU A 75 -8.37 2.22 3.95
N PHE A 76 -7.51 1.56 3.18
CA PHE A 76 -7.48 0.09 3.12
C PHE A 76 -7.16 -0.52 4.49
N SER A 77 -6.15 0.01 5.17
CA SER A 77 -5.74 -0.40 6.51
C SER A 77 -6.89 -0.32 7.53
N ASN A 78 -7.75 0.70 7.42
CA ASN A 78 -8.84 0.93 8.36
C ASN A 78 -9.94 -0.14 8.28
N GLU A 79 -10.15 -0.76 7.12
CA GLU A 79 -11.12 -1.85 6.98
C GLU A 79 -10.74 -3.08 7.82
N PHE A 80 -9.47 -3.22 8.18
CA PHE A 80 -8.96 -4.32 9.00
C PHE A 80 -8.83 -3.97 10.48
N ASN A 81 -9.23 -2.77 10.93
CA ASN A 81 -9.10 -2.35 12.33
C ASN A 81 -9.77 -3.32 13.31
N VAL A 82 -10.98 -3.80 13.01
CA VAL A 82 -11.66 -4.78 13.87
C VAL A 82 -10.86 -6.08 13.93
N ALA A 83 -10.37 -6.53 12.77
CA ALA A 83 -9.59 -7.76 12.64
C ALA A 83 -8.20 -7.71 13.31
N ARG A 84 -7.71 -6.53 13.69
CA ARG A 84 -6.48 -6.35 14.47
C ARG A 84 -6.64 -6.74 15.93
N PHE A 85 -7.83 -6.53 16.50
CA PHE A 85 -8.09 -6.75 17.93
C PHE A 85 -8.97 -7.99 18.17
N ASP A 86 -9.74 -8.39 17.16
CA ASP A 86 -10.58 -9.59 17.17
C ASP A 86 -10.33 -10.40 15.89
N PHE A 87 -9.72 -11.58 16.01
CA PHE A 87 -9.42 -12.45 14.88
C PHE A 87 -10.67 -12.89 14.10
N ASP A 88 -11.85 -12.82 14.71
CA ASP A 88 -13.14 -13.13 14.10
C ASP A 88 -13.93 -11.88 13.65
N GLY A 89 -13.34 -10.70 13.82
CA GLY A 89 -13.85 -9.41 13.40
C GLY A 89 -14.23 -9.40 11.92
N LYS A 90 -15.39 -8.82 11.60
CA LYS A 90 -15.86 -8.70 10.22
C LYS A 90 -15.12 -7.59 9.50
N VAL A 91 -14.73 -7.87 8.26
CA VAL A 91 -14.12 -6.91 7.32
C VAL A 91 -15.11 -6.75 6.16
N ASN A 92 -15.25 -5.53 5.65
CA ASN A 92 -16.11 -5.27 4.49
C ASN A 92 -15.36 -5.60 3.19
N GLU A 93 -15.59 -6.79 2.64
CA GLU A 93 -14.88 -7.29 1.46
C GLU A 93 -15.09 -6.41 0.22
N ASN A 94 -16.31 -5.93 -0.01
CA ASN A 94 -16.63 -5.08 -1.15
C ASN A 94 -15.86 -3.75 -1.06
N ARG A 95 -15.80 -3.16 0.13
CA ARG A 95 -15.05 -1.93 0.35
C ARG A 95 -13.54 -2.13 0.25
N VAL A 96 -13.03 -3.28 0.69
CA VAL A 96 -11.62 -3.66 0.50
C VAL A 96 -11.28 -3.81 -0.99
N GLU A 97 -12.19 -4.37 -1.79
CA GLU A 97 -12.04 -4.48 -3.25
C GLU A 97 -11.96 -3.09 -3.90
N GLU A 98 -12.95 -2.23 -3.62
CA GLU A 98 -13.03 -0.85 -4.16
C GLU A 98 -11.78 -0.03 -3.81
N ILE A 99 -11.41 0.02 -2.53
CA ILE A 99 -10.23 0.78 -2.10
C ILE A 99 -8.96 0.19 -2.72
N TYR A 100 -8.87 -1.14 -2.89
CA TYR A 100 -7.69 -1.73 -3.51
C TYR A 100 -7.52 -1.27 -4.97
N GLU A 101 -8.59 -1.10 -5.73
CA GLU A 101 -8.50 -0.52 -7.08
C GLU A 101 -8.01 0.93 -7.02
N ASP A 102 -8.53 1.75 -6.11
CA ASP A 102 -8.09 3.14 -5.90
C ASP A 102 -6.60 3.24 -5.52
N VAL A 103 -6.10 2.27 -4.75
CA VAL A 103 -4.67 2.16 -4.39
C VAL A 103 -3.81 1.88 -5.62
N LEU A 104 -4.27 1.03 -6.55
CA LEU A 104 -3.52 0.73 -7.77
C LEU A 104 -3.49 1.93 -8.71
N VAL A 105 -4.58 2.71 -8.76
CA VAL A 105 -4.65 3.96 -9.51
C VAL A 105 -3.66 4.98 -8.93
N SER A 106 -3.74 5.28 -7.63
CA SER A 106 -2.85 6.27 -7.02
C SER A 106 -1.38 5.81 -6.98
N TYR A 107 -1.10 4.51 -6.92
CA TYR A 107 0.25 3.99 -7.15
C TYR A 107 0.78 4.33 -8.54
N ASN A 108 -0.03 4.09 -9.59
CA ASN A 108 0.38 4.37 -10.96
C ASN A 108 0.65 5.87 -11.16
N GLU A 109 -0.19 6.73 -10.60
CA GLU A 109 0.00 8.19 -10.61
C GLU A 109 1.31 8.59 -9.90
N MET A 110 1.55 8.04 -8.71
CA MET A 110 2.78 8.29 -7.94
C MET A 110 4.05 7.83 -8.67
N VAL A 111 4.09 6.60 -9.21
CA VAL A 111 5.31 6.13 -9.89
C VAL A 111 5.54 6.93 -11.18
N THR A 112 4.48 7.36 -11.87
CA THR A 112 4.59 8.20 -13.06
C THR A 112 5.10 9.60 -12.70
N SER A 113 4.57 10.24 -11.65
CA SER A 113 5.02 11.58 -11.23
C SER A 113 6.48 11.61 -10.78
N LEU A 114 6.98 10.49 -10.26
CA LEU A 114 8.39 10.32 -9.86
C LEU A 114 9.32 9.88 -11.02
N GLY A 115 8.80 9.69 -12.25
CA GLY A 115 9.58 9.30 -13.42
C GLY A 115 9.86 7.79 -13.56
N PHE A 116 9.05 6.96 -12.91
CA PHE A 116 9.10 5.49 -12.90
C PHE A 116 7.91 4.86 -13.64
N ASP A 117 7.54 5.38 -14.81
CA ASP A 117 6.39 4.91 -15.63
C ASP A 117 6.41 3.40 -15.89
N LYS A 118 7.60 2.81 -15.98
CA LYS A 118 7.81 1.37 -16.22
C LYS A 118 7.35 0.49 -15.06
N GLU A 119 7.19 1.07 -13.86
CA GLU A 119 6.76 0.36 -12.66
C GLU A 119 5.23 0.29 -12.53
N THR A 120 4.49 1.01 -13.39
CA THR A 120 3.03 0.97 -13.42
C THR A 120 2.48 -0.45 -13.54
N VAL A 121 1.30 -0.65 -12.94
CA VAL A 121 0.60 -1.94 -12.90
C VAL A 121 -0.74 -1.86 -13.61
N ASN A 122 -1.19 -3.00 -14.15
CA ASN A 122 -2.52 -3.07 -14.73
C ASN A 122 -3.57 -3.21 -13.63
N VAL A 123 -4.33 -2.14 -13.36
CA VAL A 123 -5.36 -2.09 -12.30
C VAL A 123 -6.32 -3.28 -12.34
N LYS A 124 -6.69 -3.76 -13.54
CA LYS A 124 -7.65 -4.86 -13.72
C LYS A 124 -7.04 -6.26 -13.57
N ARG A 125 -5.72 -6.40 -13.57
CA ARG A 125 -5.02 -7.70 -13.62
C ARG A 125 -4.00 -7.89 -12.51
N PHE A 126 -3.75 -6.88 -11.69
CA PHE A 126 -2.62 -6.85 -10.78
C PHE A 126 -2.71 -7.87 -9.65
#